data_AF-F4I3B1-F1
#
_entry.id   AF-F4I3B1-F1
#
_cell.length_a   1.000
_cell.length_b   1.000
_cell.length_c   1.000
_cell.angle_alpha   90.00
_cell.angle_beta   90.00
_cell.angle_gamma   90.00
#
_symmetry.space_group_name_H-M   'P 1'
#
loop_
_entity.id
_entity.type
_entity.pdbx_description
1 polymer ?
#
loop_
_entity_poly.entity_id
_entity_poly.type
_entity_poly.pdbx_seq_one_letter_code
_entity_poly.pdbx_strand_id
1 'polypeptide(L)'
;MTEYWVSQGNKWCEFCKIWIQNNPTSIRNHDLGKRHRECVDKKLTDMRERSAAKDKELKKNEKLLQQIEAKATRSYQKDIATAQQVAKANGAPEDGTSENHHERAKRLLLLSHSQIGCSTVLQAIITTRPMVCTMIHSLDSITVTQ
;
A
#
# COMPACT_ATOMS: atom_id res chain seq x y z
N MET A 1 -29.67 1.69 -48.34
CA MET A 1 -28.69 1.95 -47.26
C MET A 1 -29.45 2.57 -46.12
N THR A 2 -29.49 1.93 -44.95
CA THR A 2 -30.08 2.49 -43.73
C THR A 2 -29.03 3.35 -43.04
N GLU A 3 -29.29 4.64 -42.90
CA GLU A 3 -28.42 5.55 -42.14
C GLU A 3 -28.41 5.15 -40.66
N TYR A 4 -27.20 4.91 -40.13
CA TYR A 4 -26.98 4.63 -38.73
C TYR A 4 -27.02 5.95 -37.95
N TRP A 5 -28.09 6.18 -37.19
CA TRP A 5 -28.18 7.32 -36.29
C TRP A 5 -27.32 7.09 -35.04
N VAL A 6 -26.40 8.00 -34.79
CA VAL A 6 -25.60 8.05 -33.55
C VAL A 6 -25.98 9.31 -32.81
N SER A 7 -26.42 9.16 -31.55
CA SER A 7 -26.66 10.31 -30.69
C SER A 7 -25.34 11.04 -30.42
N GLN A 8 -25.34 12.36 -30.62
CA GLN A 8 -24.22 13.19 -30.21
C GLN A 8 -24.25 13.28 -28.67
N GLY A 9 -23.24 12.68 -28.01
CA GLY A 9 -23.13 12.72 -26.55
C GLY A 9 -22.84 14.13 -26.01
N ASN A 10 -22.74 14.25 -24.69
CA ASN A 10 -22.28 15.48 -24.04
C ASN A 10 -20.82 15.34 -23.60
N LYS A 11 -20.04 16.42 -23.68
CA LYS A 11 -18.66 16.52 -23.17
C LYS A 11 -18.67 17.08 -21.75
N TRP A 12 -17.94 16.43 -20.83
CA TRP A 12 -17.69 16.96 -19.49
C TRP A 12 -16.52 17.96 -19.50
N CYS A 13 -16.65 19.07 -18.79
CA CYS A 13 -15.54 19.97 -18.50
C CYS A 13 -15.06 19.84 -17.05
N GLU A 14 -13.78 19.53 -16.87
CA GLU A 14 -13.18 19.26 -15.55
C GLU A 14 -13.06 20.52 -14.67
N PHE A 15 -12.73 21.67 -15.27
CA PHE A 15 -12.58 22.93 -14.53
C PHE A 15 -13.94 23.51 -14.12
N CYS A 16 -14.88 23.49 -15.06
CA CYS A 16 -16.19 24.10 -14.91
C CYS A 16 -17.24 23.19 -14.27
N LYS A 17 -16.96 21.88 -14.17
CA LYS A 17 -17.84 20.83 -13.66
C LYS A 17 -19.27 20.88 -14.25
N ILE A 18 -19.36 21.01 -15.57
CA ILE A 18 -20.63 20.97 -16.30
C ILE A 18 -20.54 20.08 -17.53
N TRP A 19 -21.70 19.56 -17.94
CA TRP A 19 -21.89 18.91 -19.23
C TRP A 19 -22.15 19.96 -20.32
N ILE A 20 -21.46 19.85 -21.45
CA ILE A 20 -21.54 20.72 -22.62
C ILE A 20 -21.96 19.85 -23.81
N GLN A 21 -22.69 20.41 -24.76
CA GLN A 21 -23.05 19.73 -26.01
C GLN A 21 -21.77 19.39 -26.80
N ASN A 22 -21.68 18.20 -27.41
CA ASN A 22 -20.53 17.78 -28.21
C ASN A 22 -20.51 18.41 -29.61
N ASN A 23 -20.65 19.74 -29.68
CA ASN A 23 -20.52 20.52 -30.90
C ASN A 23 -19.23 21.35 -30.82
N PRO A 24 -18.36 21.38 -31.85
CA PRO A 24 -17.06 22.06 -31.78
C PRO A 24 -17.20 23.55 -31.44
N THR A 25 -18.24 24.21 -31.94
CA THR A 25 -18.54 25.61 -31.63
C THR A 25 -18.93 25.80 -30.16
N SER A 26 -19.74 24.89 -29.59
CA SER A 26 -20.17 24.95 -28.19
C SER A 26 -18.98 24.75 -27.24
N ILE A 27 -18.11 23.80 -27.57
CA ILE A 27 -16.88 23.53 -26.82
C ILE A 27 -15.95 24.74 -26.87
N ARG A 28 -15.71 25.31 -28.06
CA ARG A 28 -14.83 26.48 -28.21
C ARG A 28 -15.36 27.70 -27.45
N ASN A 29 -16.67 27.98 -27.53
CA ASN A 29 -17.29 29.10 -26.82
C ASN A 29 -17.26 28.89 -25.30
N HIS A 30 -17.35 27.64 -24.84
CA HIS A 30 -17.18 27.31 -23.43
C HIS A 30 -15.74 27.55 -22.96
N ASP A 31 -14.75 27.04 -23.68
CA ASP A 31 -13.33 27.14 -23.31
C ASP A 31 -12.85 28.61 -23.35
N LEU A 32 -13.39 29.40 -24.28
CA LEU A 32 -13.20 30.84 -24.36
C LEU A 32 -14.20 31.64 -23.49
N GLY A 33 -14.98 30.98 -22.63
CA GLY A 33 -15.87 31.65 -21.70
C GLY A 33 -15.11 32.27 -20.53
N LYS A 34 -15.58 33.42 -20.02
CA LYS A 34 -14.98 34.09 -18.84
C LYS A 34 -14.90 33.15 -17.63
N ARG A 35 -15.97 32.40 -17.37
CA ARG A 35 -16.05 31.44 -16.27
C ARG A 35 -15.00 30.33 -16.39
N HIS A 36 -14.79 29.79 -17.60
CA HIS A 36 -13.79 28.74 -17.81
C HIS A 36 -12.39 29.25 -17.52
N ARG A 37 -12.01 30.40 -18.09
CA ARG A 37 -10.72 31.04 -17.82
C ARG A 37 -10.50 31.30 -16.35
N GLU A 38 -11.46 31.91 -15.65
CA GLU A 38 -11.34 32.17 -14.22
C GLU A 38 -11.20 30.90 -13.38
N CYS A 39 -11.90 29.80 -13.74
CA CYS A 39 -11.73 28.52 -13.07
C CYS A 39 -10.34 27.92 -13.31
N VAL A 40 -9.80 28.04 -14.52
CA VAL A 40 -8.44 27.59 -14.87
C VAL A 40 -7.39 28.41 -14.11
N ASP A 41 -7.54 29.74 -14.09
CA ASP A 41 -6.62 30.64 -13.39
C ASP A 41 -6.62 30.38 -11.88
N LYS A 42 -7.80 30.21 -11.27
CA LYS A 42 -7.95 29.81 -9.86
C LYS A 42 -7.29 28.46 -9.59
N LYS A 43 -7.51 27.48 -10.47
CA LYS A 43 -6.90 26.16 -10.30
C LYS A 43 -5.37 26.23 -10.36
N LEU A 44 -4.84 27.09 -11.21
CA LEU A 44 -3.41 27.32 -11.36
C LEU A 44 -2.81 28.04 -10.14
N THR A 45 -3.48 29.06 -9.60
CA THR A 45 -3.06 29.72 -8.36
C THR A 45 -3.12 28.76 -7.17
N ASP A 46 -4.23 28.03 -7.02
CA ASP A 46 -4.43 27.04 -5.96
C ASP A 46 -3.34 25.95 -6.00
N MET A 47 -2.93 25.51 -7.18
CA MET A 47 -1.88 24.50 -7.32
C MET A 47 -0.52 25.02 -6.83
N ARG A 48 -0.17 26.27 -7.17
CA ARG A 48 1.07 26.89 -6.69
C ARG A 48 1.05 27.07 -5.19
N GLU A 49 -0.03 27.61 -4.63
CA GLU A 49 -0.16 27.82 -3.19
C GLU A 49 -0.18 26.50 -2.42
N ARG A 50 -0.89 25.49 -2.94
CA ARG A 50 -0.94 24.15 -2.34
C ARG A 50 0.43 23.47 -2.35
N SER A 51 1.24 23.65 -3.40
CA SER A 51 2.60 23.10 -3.42
C SER A 51 3.47 23.73 -2.32
N ALA A 52 3.47 25.06 -2.22
CA ALA A 52 4.23 25.77 -1.18
C ALA A 52 3.73 25.47 0.25
N ALA A 53 2.41 25.29 0.44
CA ALA A 53 1.84 24.89 1.72
C ALA A 53 2.24 23.46 2.11
N LYS A 54 2.18 22.52 1.16
CA LYS A 54 2.61 21.13 1.37
C LYS A 54 4.09 21.05 1.75
N ASP A 55 4.96 21.80 1.08
CA ASP A 55 6.39 21.80 1.43
C ASP A 55 6.65 22.30 2.85
N LYS A 56 5.91 23.33 3.29
CA LYS A 56 5.98 23.82 4.67
C LYS A 56 5.45 22.79 5.67
N GLU A 57 4.36 22.11 5.34
CA GLU A 57 3.77 21.06 6.17
C GLU A 57 4.72 19.86 6.31
N LEU A 58 5.30 19.39 5.20
CA LEU A 58 6.29 18.31 5.19
C LEU A 58 7.50 18.65 6.08
N LYS A 59 8.05 19.86 5.97
CA LYS A 59 9.15 20.30 6.84
C LYS A 59 8.77 20.37 8.32
N LYS A 60 7.52 20.72 8.65
CA LYS A 60 7.04 20.71 10.04
C LYS A 60 6.86 19.28 10.54
N ASN A 61 6.30 18.40 9.72
CA ASN A 61 6.10 17.00 10.04
C ASN A 61 7.44 16.29 10.25
N GLU A 62 8.43 16.52 9.39
CA GLU A 62 9.77 15.97 9.54
C GLU A 62 10.41 16.38 10.87
N LYS A 63 10.35 17.67 11.23
CA LYS A 63 10.85 18.16 12.52
C LYS A 63 10.12 17.52 13.70
N LEU A 64 8.80 17.35 13.60
CA LEU A 64 8.00 16.71 14.64
C LEU A 64 8.39 15.23 14.80
N LEU A 65 8.57 14.52 13.69
CA LEU A 65 9.03 13.12 13.69
C LEU A 65 10.40 13.00 14.35
N GLN A 66 11.36 13.86 13.99
CA GLN A 66 12.69 13.90 14.63
C GLN A 66 12.60 14.12 16.15
N GLN A 67 11.70 14.99 16.61
CA GLN A 67 11.48 15.22 18.04
C GLN A 67 10.87 14.01 18.74
N ILE A 68 9.90 13.34 18.10
CA ILE A 68 9.28 12.12 18.61
C ILE A 68 10.31 11.02 18.71
N GLU A 69 11.11 10.78 17.66
CA GLU A 69 12.18 9.80 17.63
C GLU A 69 13.19 10.06 18.74
N ALA A 70 13.69 11.30 18.86
CA ALA A 70 14.64 11.65 19.91
C ALA A 70 14.06 11.45 21.32
N LYS A 71 12.77 11.75 21.54
CA LYS A 71 12.10 11.50 22.82
C LYS A 71 11.93 10.01 23.07
N ALA A 72 11.54 9.24 22.07
CA ALA A 72 11.36 7.80 22.15
C ALA A 72 12.69 7.10 22.47
N THR A 73 13.78 7.44 21.78
CA THR A 73 15.12 6.89 22.05
C THR A 73 15.58 7.22 23.47
N ARG A 74 15.37 8.46 23.95
CA ARG A 74 15.72 8.82 25.33
C ARG A 74 14.89 8.08 26.37
N SER A 75 13.59 7.88 26.12
CA SER A 75 12.74 7.09 27.02
C SER A 75 13.23 5.64 27.06
N TYR A 76 13.44 5.05 25.88
CA TYR A 76 13.90 3.68 25.73
C TYR A 76 15.23 3.42 26.45
N GLN A 77 16.20 4.33 26.34
CA GLN A 77 17.47 4.24 27.06
C GLN A 77 17.29 4.27 28.59
N LYS A 78 16.37 5.11 29.10
CA LYS A 78 16.05 5.14 30.53
C LYS A 78 15.39 3.85 30.98
N ASP A 79 14.45 3.35 30.20
CA ASP A 79 13.72 2.11 30.51
C ASP A 79 14.68 0.91 30.54
N ILE A 80 15.66 0.85 29.63
CA ILE A 80 16.74 -0.16 29.68
C ILE A 80 17.56 -0.02 30.96
N ALA A 81 18.01 1.19 31.31
CA ALA A 81 18.83 1.41 32.50
C ALA A 81 18.08 1.03 33.78
N THR A 82 16.79 1.40 33.88
CA THR A 82 15.93 1.00 35.00
C THR A 82 15.71 -0.51 35.03
N ALA A 83 15.45 -1.15 33.88
CA ALA A 83 15.31 -2.60 33.80
C ALA A 83 16.59 -3.32 34.26
N GLN A 84 17.77 -2.83 33.87
CA GLN A 84 19.06 -3.37 34.32
C GLN A 84 19.26 -3.19 35.83
N GLN A 85 18.88 -2.05 36.41
CA GLN A 85 18.97 -1.81 37.85
C GLN A 85 18.02 -2.75 38.62
N VAL A 86 16.79 -2.91 38.14
CA VAL A 86 15.80 -3.82 38.73
C VAL A 86 16.28 -5.28 38.61
N ALA A 87 16.86 -5.68 37.48
CA ALA A 87 17.41 -7.02 37.30
C ALA A 87 18.57 -7.30 38.27
N LYS A 88 19.50 -6.35 38.43
CA LYS A 88 20.61 -6.44 39.40
C LYS A 88 20.11 -6.51 40.84
N ALA A 89 19.08 -5.73 41.19
CA ALA A 89 18.49 -5.74 42.53
C ALA A 89 17.74 -7.06 42.84
N ASN A 90 17.18 -7.73 41.83
CA ASN A 90 16.43 -8.97 41.99
C ASN A 90 17.26 -10.25 41.69
N GLY A 91 18.55 -10.14 41.40
CA GLY A 91 19.46 -11.28 41.22
C GLY A 91 19.11 -12.22 40.05
N ALA A 92 18.41 -11.73 39.02
CA ALA A 92 18.01 -12.53 37.87
C ALA A 92 19.13 -12.56 36.79
N PRO A 93 19.41 -13.72 36.17
CA PRO A 93 20.48 -13.84 35.19
C PRO A 93 20.19 -12.99 33.95
N GLU A 94 21.22 -12.31 33.48
CA GLU A 94 21.19 -11.49 32.27
C GLU A 94 20.99 -12.34 31.00
N ASP A 95 19.75 -12.45 30.50
CA ASP A 95 19.52 -12.83 29.11
C ASP A 95 19.72 -11.59 28.22
N GLY A 96 20.99 -11.32 27.94
CA GLY A 96 21.41 -10.43 26.88
C GLY A 96 21.28 -11.11 25.52
N THR A 97 20.07 -11.22 24.97
CA THR A 97 19.89 -11.51 23.54
C THR A 97 18.81 -10.63 22.90
N SER A 98 19.12 -9.34 22.77
CA SER A 98 18.57 -8.54 21.66
C SER A 98 19.52 -8.61 20.45
N GLU A 99 20.04 -9.80 20.15
CA GLU A 99 20.54 -10.11 18.83
C GLU A 99 19.52 -11.06 18.20
N ASN A 100 18.91 -10.58 17.11
CA ASN A 100 18.62 -11.41 15.96
C ASN A 100 17.45 -12.41 16.06
N HIS A 101 16.27 -11.94 16.48
CA HIS A 101 15.01 -12.66 16.15
C HIS A 101 14.77 -12.72 14.63
N HIS A 102 15.21 -11.70 13.88
CA HIS A 102 15.14 -11.66 12.41
C HIS A 102 16.21 -12.55 11.74
N GLU A 103 17.42 -12.65 12.32
CA GLU A 103 18.48 -13.50 11.79
C GLU A 103 18.33 -14.98 12.21
N ARG A 104 17.73 -15.28 13.37
CA ARG A 104 17.26 -16.65 13.70
C ARG A 104 16.25 -17.16 12.68
N ALA A 105 15.33 -16.31 12.21
CA ALA A 105 14.40 -16.67 11.13
C ALA A 105 15.12 -16.90 9.79
N LYS A 106 16.13 -16.08 9.44
CA LYS A 106 16.97 -16.30 8.25
C LYS A 106 17.79 -17.60 8.32
N ARG A 107 18.32 -17.96 9.50
CA ARG A 107 19.07 -19.21 9.70
C ARG A 107 18.15 -20.44 9.59
N LEU A 108 16.94 -20.37 10.16
CA LEU A 108 15.91 -21.42 10.04
C LEU A 108 15.45 -21.61 8.58
N LEU A 109 15.31 -20.53 7.81
CA LEU A 109 15.00 -20.59 6.38
C LEU A 109 16.16 -21.16 5.55
N LEU A 110 17.42 -20.87 5.86
CA LEU A 110 18.55 -21.45 5.11
C LEU A 110 18.74 -22.96 5.38
N LEU A 111 18.40 -23.45 6.58
CA LEU A 111 18.43 -24.89 6.88
C LEU A 111 17.30 -25.68 6.19
N SER A 112 16.14 -25.07 5.93
CA SER A 112 15.07 -25.74 5.18
C SER A 112 15.40 -25.89 3.69
N HIS A 113 16.16 -24.95 3.10
CA HIS A 113 16.61 -25.06 1.71
C HIS A 113 17.70 -26.13 1.50
N SER A 114 18.49 -26.44 2.53
CA SER A 114 19.47 -27.55 2.47
C SER A 114 18.79 -28.93 2.49
N GLN A 115 17.63 -29.07 3.12
CA GLN A 115 16.89 -30.35 3.17
C GLN A 115 15.95 -30.57 1.97
N ILE A 116 15.59 -29.52 1.24
CA ILE A 116 14.85 -29.65 -0.02
C ILE A 116 15.78 -30.17 -1.15
N GLY A 117 17.09 -29.92 -1.06
CA GLY A 117 18.07 -30.43 -2.02
C GLY A 117 18.36 -31.94 -1.95
N CYS A 118 17.92 -32.65 -0.90
CA CYS A 118 18.17 -34.09 -0.75
C CYS A 118 16.93 -34.96 -1.04
N SER A 119 15.73 -34.40 -1.13
CA SER A 119 14.49 -35.18 -1.33
C SER A 119 14.08 -35.31 -2.81
N THR A 120 14.49 -34.39 -3.67
CA THR A 120 14.08 -34.39 -5.09
C THR A 120 14.72 -35.49 -5.94
N VAL A 121 15.76 -36.19 -5.44
CA VAL A 121 16.37 -37.32 -6.16
C VAL A 121 15.61 -38.63 -5.94
N LEU A 122 14.82 -38.78 -4.87
CA LEU A 122 14.09 -40.03 -4.58
C LEU A 122 12.64 -40.09 -5.09
N GLN A 123 12.01 -38.95 -5.44
CA GLN A 123 10.63 -38.98 -5.94
C GLN A 123 10.52 -39.25 -7.45
N ALA A 124 11.62 -39.24 -8.21
CA ALA A 124 11.61 -39.40 -9.66
C ALA A 124 11.56 -40.87 -10.17
N ILE A 125 11.52 -41.87 -9.27
CA ILE A 125 11.55 -43.30 -9.65
C ILE A 125 10.17 -43.98 -9.57
N ILE A 126 9.15 -43.35 -8.97
CA ILE A 126 7.87 -44.05 -8.65
C ILE A 126 6.68 -43.62 -9.54
N THR A 127 6.80 -42.62 -10.42
CA THR A 127 5.69 -42.17 -11.26
C THR A 127 5.70 -42.76 -12.68
N THR A 128 5.69 -44.08 -12.79
CA THR A 128 5.23 -44.78 -14.01
C THR A 128 4.27 -45.91 -13.65
N ARG A 129 3.04 -45.55 -13.27
CA ARG A 129 1.84 -46.29 -13.67
C ARG A 129 0.55 -45.55 -13.29
N PRO A 130 -0.37 -45.32 -14.25
CA PRO A 130 -1.70 -44.78 -13.96
C PRO A 130 -2.63 -45.93 -13.53
N MET A 131 -3.74 -45.60 -12.86
CA MET A 131 -5.10 -46.13 -13.10
C MET A 131 -6.01 -45.83 -11.89
N VAL A 132 -7.21 -45.33 -12.23
CA VAL A 132 -8.51 -45.44 -11.55
C VAL A 132 -8.67 -44.77 -10.17
N CYS A 133 -9.46 -43.70 -10.08
CA CYS A 133 -10.92 -43.72 -9.86
C CYS A 133 -11.24 -43.68 -8.36
N THR A 134 -11.81 -42.58 -7.88
CA THR A 134 -13.14 -42.51 -7.24
C THR A 134 -13.34 -41.15 -6.58
N MET A 135 -14.33 -40.43 -7.11
CA MET A 135 -15.33 -39.61 -6.41
C MET A 135 -15.15 -39.42 -4.89
N ILE A 136 -15.26 -38.17 -4.42
CA ILE A 136 -16.26 -37.67 -3.44
C ILE A 136 -15.98 -36.16 -3.29
N HIS A 137 -16.86 -35.32 -3.86
CA HIS A 137 -16.98 -33.92 -3.48
C HIS A 137 -18.18 -33.83 -2.54
N SER A 138 -17.90 -33.64 -1.25
CA SER A 138 -18.91 -33.29 -0.25
C SER A 138 -18.80 -31.80 0.05
N LEU A 139 -19.86 -31.10 -0.34
CA LEU A 139 -20.49 -29.91 0.25
C LEU A 139 -19.77 -29.20 1.39
N ASP A 140 -19.53 -27.91 1.19
CA ASP A 140 -19.81 -26.82 2.14
C ASP A 140 -20.03 -25.53 1.31
N SER A 141 -21.26 -25.05 1.17
CA SER A 141 -21.97 -24.16 2.09
C SER A 141 -21.55 -22.68 1.95
N ILE A 142 -22.57 -21.81 1.94
CA ILE A 142 -22.56 -20.35 2.24
C ILE A 142 -22.55 -19.41 1.03
N THR A 143 -23.75 -18.98 0.61
CA THR A 143 -24.01 -17.56 0.32
C THR A 143 -25.40 -17.15 0.81
N VAL A 144 -25.40 -16.45 1.95
CA VAL A 144 -26.47 -15.61 2.47
C VAL A 144 -26.19 -14.19 1.97
N THR A 145 -27.12 -13.57 1.22
CA THR A 145 -27.77 -12.28 1.58
C THR A 145 -28.49 -11.65 0.38
N GLN A 146 -29.72 -11.22 0.69
CA GLN A 146 -30.47 -10.03 0.24
C GLN A 146 -30.99 -9.94 -1.20
#